data_AF-A0A0C2DWD4-F1
#
_entry.id   AF-A0A0C2DWD4-F1
#
_cell.length_a   1.000
_cell.length_b   1.000
_cell.length_c   1.000
_cell.angle_alpha   90.00
_cell.angle_beta   90.00
_cell.angle_gamma   90.00
#
_symmetry.space_group_name_H-M   'P 1'
#
loop_
_entity.id
_entity.type
_entity.pdbx_description
1 polymer ?
#
loop_
_entity_poly.entity_id
_entity_poly.type
_entity_poly.pdbx_seq_one_letter_code
_entity_poly.pdbx_strand_id
1 'polypeptide(L)'
;MTLVQIIEALNRRWKLLVRLFLLVLALLVVIDAIPALVDKEKAHTAMELLPGFWSVYGFISCVLIVYISKWFGDIGIMRREDFYDD
;
A
#
# COMPACT_ATOMS: atom_id res chain seq x y z
N MET A 1 22.64 9.44 14.25
CA MET A 1 22.49 8.61 13.04
C MET A 1 22.12 9.55 11.91
N THR A 2 22.93 9.60 10.85
CA THR A 2 22.63 10.49 9.72
C THR A 2 21.49 9.88 8.89
N LEU A 3 20.66 10.71 8.26
CA LEU A 3 19.55 10.25 7.41
C LEU A 3 20.03 9.25 6.34
N VAL A 4 21.25 9.48 5.82
CA VAL A 4 21.92 8.61 4.85
C VAL A 4 22.11 7.18 5.38
N GLN A 5 22.53 7.00 6.64
CA GLN A 5 22.72 5.69 7.24
C GLN A 5 21.41 4.90 7.35
N ILE A 6 20.30 5.59 7.60
CA ILE A 6 18.96 4.97 7.67
C ILE A 6 18.53 4.51 6.28
N ILE A 7 18.73 5.34 5.25
CA ILE A 7 18.40 5.02 3.87
C ILE A 7 19.24 3.83 3.38
N GLU A 8 20.55 3.83 3.65
CA GLU A 8 21.42 2.70 3.29
C GLU A 8 21.04 1.41 4.02
N ALA A 9 20.66 1.48 5.29
CA ALA A 9 20.19 0.33 6.04
C ALA A 9 18.88 -0.23 5.49
N LEU A 10 17.95 0.65 5.11
CA LEU A 10 16.66 0.29 4.51
C LEU A 10 16.88 -0.33 3.12
N ASN A 11 17.74 0.28 2.30
CA ASN A 11 18.10 -0.21 0.98
C ASN A 11 18.82 -1.57 1.07
N ARG A 12 19.72 -1.78 2.02
CA ARG A 12 20.38 -3.08 2.24
C ARG A 12 19.40 -4.22 2.50
N ARG A 13 18.23 -3.92 3.09
CA ARG A 13 17.18 -4.90 3.42
C ARG A 13 15.95 -4.79 2.52
N TRP A 14 16.02 -4.10 1.38
CA TRP A 14 14.87 -3.81 0.53
C TRP A 14 14.04 -5.06 0.18
N LYS A 15 14.71 -6.17 -0.17
CA LYS A 15 14.05 -7.44 -0.50
C LYS A 15 13.23 -7.99 0.67
N LEU A 16 13.72 -7.82 1.89
CA LEU A 16 13.03 -8.27 3.10
C LEU A 16 11.82 -7.38 3.38
N LEU A 17 11.94 -6.06 3.19
CA LEU A 17 10.83 -5.12 3.34
C LEU A 17 9.71 -5.42 2.34
N VAL A 18 10.06 -5.63 1.07
CA VAL A 18 9.08 -6.00 0.03
C VAL A 18 8.40 -7.33 0.36
N ARG A 19 9.15 -8.34 0.82
CA ARG A 19 8.56 -9.62 1.25
C ARG A 19 7.65 -9.46 2.45
N LEU A 20 8.02 -8.66 3.45
CA LEU A 20 7.17 -8.39 4.62
C LEU A 20 5.89 -7.67 4.20
N PHE A 21 5.98 -6.66 3.34
CA PHE A 21 4.82 -5.98 2.80
C PHE A 21 3.88 -6.92 2.05
N LEU A 22 4.43 -7.78 1.18
CA LEU A 22 3.65 -8.80 0.48
C LEU A 22 3.03 -9.83 1.42
N LEU A 23 3.74 -10.24 2.48
CA LEU A 23 3.20 -11.12 3.52
C LEU A 23 2.03 -10.47 4.25
N VAL A 24 2.13 -9.19 4.62
CA VAL A 24 1.05 -8.46 5.30
C VAL A 24 -0.16 -8.31 4.37
N LEU A 25 0.05 -7.99 3.09
CA LEU A 25 -1.04 -7.94 2.10
C LEU A 25 -1.72 -9.30 1.94
N ALA A 26 -0.95 -10.39 1.82
CA ALA A 26 -1.48 -11.74 1.71
C ALA A 26 -2.27 -12.13 2.96
N LEU A 27 -1.77 -11.78 4.15
CA LEU A 27 -2.46 -12.03 5.41
C LEU A 27 -3.78 -11.26 5.49
N LEU A 28 -3.80 -9.99 5.06
CA LEU A 28 -5.03 -9.19 5.00
C LEU A 28 -6.09 -9.83 4.10
N VAL A 29 -5.69 -10.29 2.91
CA VAL A 29 -6.56 -11.02 1.99
C VAL A 29 -7.08 -12.31 2.62
N VAL A 30 -6.23 -13.07 3.30
CA VAL A 30 -6.63 -14.31 3.98
C VAL A 30 -7.63 -14.02 5.11
N ILE A 31 -7.41 -12.98 5.92
CA ILE A 31 -8.34 -12.57 6.99
C ILE A 31 -9.71 -12.15 6.42
N ASP A 32 -9.73 -11.37 5.33
CA ASP A 32 -10.95 -10.90 4.66
C ASP A 32 -11.67 -12.01 3.87
N ALA A 33 -10.92 -13.03 3.42
CA ALA A 33 -11.44 -14.17 2.68
C ALA A 33 -12.02 -15.27 3.59
N ILE A 34 -11.60 -15.36 4.85
CA ILE A 34 -12.12 -16.34 5.81
C ILE A 34 -13.46 -15.83 6.36
N PRO A 35 -14.60 -16.44 5.97
CA PRO A 35 -15.94 -15.96 6.36
C PRO A 35 -16.22 -16.14 7.86
N ALA A 36 -15.40 -16.92 8.57
CA ALA A 36 -15.53 -17.17 10.00
C ALA A 36 -14.99 -16.03 10.90
N LEU A 37 -14.26 -15.06 10.33
CA LEU A 37 -13.69 -13.92 11.07
C LEU A 37 -14.50 -12.62 10.88
N VAL A 38 -15.34 -12.55 9.85
CA VAL A 38 -16.17 -11.39 9.54
C VAL A 38 -17.61 -11.88 9.37
N ASP A 39 -18.45 -11.65 10.39
CA ASP A 39 -19.87 -11.97 10.33
C ASP A 39 -20.53 -11.24 9.15
N LYS A 40 -21.03 -12.01 8.18
CA LYS A 40 -21.76 -11.52 7.00
C LYS A 40 -23.28 -11.64 7.15
N GLU A 41 -23.79 -11.75 8.38
CA GLU A 41 -25.23 -11.90 8.68
C GLU A 41 -26.10 -10.68 8.28
N LYS A 42 -25.52 -9.53 7.92
CA LYS A 42 -26.26 -8.32 7.49
C LYS A 42 -25.95 -7.84 6.06
N ALA A 43 -25.56 -8.74 5.16
CA ALA A 43 -25.33 -8.36 3.76
C ALA A 43 -26.66 -8.00 3.06
N HIS A 44 -26.87 -6.72 2.75
CA HIS A 44 -28.02 -6.24 1.97
C HIS A 44 -27.73 -6.19 0.45
N THR A 45 -26.50 -6.48 0.02
CA THR A 45 -26.09 -6.35 -1.38
C THR A 45 -25.17 -7.50 -1.83
N ALA A 46 -25.44 -8.09 -3.00
CA ALA A 46 -24.72 -9.27 -3.53
C ALA A 46 -23.19 -9.10 -3.69
N MET A 47 -22.69 -7.86 -3.70
CA MET A 47 -21.26 -7.54 -3.79
C MET A 47 -20.49 -7.79 -2.49
N GLU A 48 -21.16 -7.71 -1.33
CA GLU A 48 -20.54 -7.91 -0.01
C GLU A 48 -20.26 -9.39 0.29
N LEU A 49 -20.84 -10.29 -0.52
CA LEU A 49 -20.64 -11.74 -0.41
C LEU A 49 -19.29 -12.18 -0.97
N LEU A 50 -18.65 -11.38 -1.83
CA LEU A 50 -17.37 -11.74 -2.43
C LEU A 50 -16.26 -11.71 -1.37
N PRO A 51 -15.60 -12.85 -1.10
CA PRO A 51 -14.44 -12.87 -0.21
C PRO A 51 -13.30 -12.04 -0.82
N GLY A 52 -12.70 -11.14 -0.04
CA GLY A 52 -11.58 -10.31 -0.51
C GLY A 52 -11.94 -8.94 -1.10
N PHE A 53 -13.23 -8.54 -1.15
CA PHE A 53 -13.64 -7.27 -1.76
C PHE A 53 -12.96 -6.05 -1.11
N TRP A 54 -12.94 -6.00 0.22
CA TRP A 54 -12.35 -4.88 0.95
C TRP A 54 -10.83 -4.83 0.80
N SER A 55 -10.18 -5.98 0.74
CA SER A 55 -8.74 -6.07 0.50
C SER A 55 -8.36 -5.53 -0.88
N VAL A 56 -9.12 -5.91 -1.92
CA VAL A 56 -8.91 -5.43 -3.29
C VAL A 56 -9.21 -3.93 -3.40
N TYR A 57 -10.32 -3.48 -2.81
CA TYR A 57 -10.69 -2.07 -2.80
C TYR A 57 -9.64 -1.20 -2.11
N GLY A 58 -9.14 -1.63 -0.95
CA GLY A 58 -8.08 -0.93 -0.21
C GLY A 58 -6.76 -0.88 -0.99
N PHE A 59 -6.36 -1.99 -1.62
CA PHE A 59 -5.17 -2.03 -2.47
C PHE A 59 -5.28 -1.09 -3.67
N ILE A 60 -6.40 -1.12 -4.39
CA ILE A 60 -6.65 -0.23 -5.54
C ILE A 60 -6.66 1.22 -5.09
N SER A 61 -7.31 1.54 -3.98
CA SER A 61 -7.34 2.89 -3.42
C SER A 61 -5.94 3.41 -3.07
N CYS A 62 -5.09 2.56 -2.49
CA CYS A 62 -3.70 2.91 -2.20
C CYS A 62 -2.90 3.22 -3.47
N VAL A 63 -2.98 2.35 -4.49
CA VAL A 63 -2.32 2.57 -5.78
C VAL A 63 -2.82 3.86 -6.44
N LEU A 64 -4.14 4.08 -6.44
CA LEU A 64 -4.75 5.29 -7.00
C LEU A 64 -4.24 6.55 -6.30
N ILE A 65 -4.21 6.58 -4.97
CA ILE A 65 -3.71 7.73 -4.22
C ILE A 65 -2.25 8.02 -4.56
N VAL A 66 -1.39 7.01 -4.65
CA VAL A 66 0.01 7.20 -5.03
C VAL A 66 0.14 7.79 -6.44
N TYR A 67 -0.59 7.25 -7.41
CA TYR A 67 -0.55 7.74 -8.79
C TYR A 67 -1.09 9.16 -8.92
N ILE A 68 -2.24 9.43 -8.31
CA ILE A 68 -2.86 10.77 -8.32
C ILE A 68 -1.94 11.78 -7.62
N SER A 69 -1.34 11.41 -6.49
CA SER A 69 -0.42 12.30 -5.75
C SER A 69 0.82 12.60 -6.57
N LYS A 70 1.37 11.60 -7.28
CA LYS A 70 2.53 11.80 -8.17
C LYS A 70 2.18 12.69 -9.35
N TRP A 71 1.06 12.41 -10.02
CA TRP A 71 0.58 13.22 -11.14
C TRP A 71 0.35 14.67 -10.72
N PHE A 72 -0.24 14.89 -9.54
CA PHE A 72 -0.43 16.22 -8.97
C PHE A 72 0.91 16.93 -8.64
N GLY A 73 1.91 16.18 -8.17
CA GLY A 73 3.27 16.70 -7.99
C GLY A 73 3.92 17.14 -9.31
N ASP A 74 3.80 16.32 -10.35
CA ASP A 74 4.36 16.55 -11.69
C ASP A 74 3.76 17.79 -12.39
N ILE A 75 2.53 18.20 -12.04
CA ILE A 75 1.87 19.40 -12.59
C ILE A 75 2.57 20.71 -12.15
N GLY A 76 3.51 20.66 -11.21
CA GLY A 76 4.41 21.78 -10.92
C GLY A 76 4.45 22.23 -9.47
N ILE A 77 3.95 21.41 -8.54
CA ILE A 77 4.10 21.66 -7.09
C ILE A 77 5.46 21.14 -6.60
N MET A 78 6.04 20.16 -7.29
CA MET A 78 7.33 19.60 -6.90
C MET A 78 8.46 20.60 -7.19
N ARG A 79 9.16 21.02 -6.13
CA ARG A 79 10.35 21.87 -6.25
C ARG A 79 11.46 21.05 -6.89
N ARG A 80 12.20 21.70 -7.81
CA ARG A 80 13.36 21.08 -8.45
C ARG A 80 14.38 20.67 -7.37
N GLU A 81 14.94 19.47 -7.53
CA GLU A 81 15.93 18.87 -6.61
C GLU A 81 17.38 19.23 -6.98
N ASP A 82 17.56 20.23 -7.85
CA ASP A 82 18.84 20.75 -8.36
C ASP A 82 19.76 21.36 -7.28
N PHE A 83 19.38 21.28 -6.00
CA PHE A 83 20.17 21.72 -4.84
C PHE A 83 21.17 20.67 -4.33
N TYR A 84 21.08 19.41 -4.78
CA TYR A 84 21.99 18.32 -4.35
C TYR A 84 23.05 17.95 -5.40
N ASP A 85 23.04 18.62 -6.56
CA ASP A 85 24.01 18.38 -7.64
C ASP A 85 25.36 19.14 -7.45
N ASP A 86 25.53 19.91 -6.36
CA ASP A 86 26.79 20.55 -5.93
C ASP A 86 27.29 20.03 -4.57
#